data_AF-A0AA36IJJ2-F1
#
_entry.id   AF-A0AA36IJJ2-F1
#
_cell.length_a   1.000
_cell.length_b   1.000
_cell.length_c   1.000
_cell.angle_alpha   90.00
_cell.angle_beta   90.00
_cell.angle_gamma   90.00
#
_symmetry.space_group_name_H-M   'P 1'
#
loop_
_entity.id
_entity.type
_entity.pdbx_description
1 polymer ?
#
loop_
_entity_poly.entity_id
_entity_poly.type
_entity_poly.pdbx_seq_one_letter_code
_entity_poly.pdbx_strand_id
1 'polypeptide(L)'
;MIGLGLLLQLAASQQIITEAPACDGVFLATFNIQNYGESKASKSAVLDALAAVIVRYDVVTIQEISQMPDGTGECGENTESSICSLQVAVNAHSPRHFSLRISPRIGDEQYAILYDTTLGTYLSGDEFPDSTATFSRPPYAFHLDIGGARLAIASTHTSPSTASAEIAKYPSVLSWMEGAFAADYYMVAGDFNADGSYFDEDSEWTSIMSSLPNYTLLTGNDLDTTVSSSSNTYDRIIASSHLQASPAAVFHIEEHVNLSGVFEQGCADGYISSSICSSSPVQWFEVTKELSDHYPVELCMHLNGTCSDCAAPTALSAGDCAVVGFQADDPDDFAILLLAAVSGGQTIYVTDNGVKADGSFRDSEGVLQFTASGPLPVGGLLRRENFTTASGSFALSSSGDQLVVYTGTKDRPTFLCAINFEGTGWQSDATSAATSALPPGLDALALDETDNAVYLGNTSGSVEELRLWTRDATNWASAGLRDQITLPSAFTIVTPSTMGPTSATTTSTSSMSTDISTSASTSTSTSASEAVTTVSGTSGANSTTSTADGWPVLVAAARTRWLPVWLIALVSARITL
;
A
#
# COMPACT_ATOMS: atom_id res chain seq x y z
N MET A 1 -10.86 -52.44 -31.00
CA MET A 1 -11.48 -51.22 -31.55
C MET A 1 -12.73 -50.89 -30.75
N ILE A 2 -12.56 -50.19 -29.63
CA ILE A 2 -13.53 -49.34 -28.91
C ILE A 2 -12.61 -48.36 -28.15
N GLY A 3 -12.20 -47.25 -28.78
CA GLY A 3 -12.74 -45.91 -28.54
C GLY A 3 -12.00 -45.25 -27.37
N LEU A 4 -10.77 -44.75 -27.52
CA LEU A 4 -10.47 -43.34 -27.84
C LEU A 4 -11.62 -42.39 -27.47
N GLY A 5 -11.65 -41.92 -26.23
CA GLY A 5 -12.61 -40.88 -25.81
C GLY A 5 -13.02 -40.96 -24.35
N LEU A 6 -12.08 -40.82 -23.41
CA LEU A 6 -12.37 -40.28 -22.06
C LEU A 6 -11.07 -39.95 -21.32
N LEU A 7 -10.36 -38.92 -21.76
CA LEU A 7 -9.20 -38.35 -21.03
C LEU A 7 -9.10 -36.82 -21.22
N LEU A 8 -10.24 -36.16 -21.48
CA LEU A 8 -10.35 -34.71 -21.53
C LEU A 8 -11.50 -34.30 -20.60
N GLN A 9 -11.27 -33.31 -19.74
CA GLN A 9 -12.11 -32.79 -18.63
C GLN A 9 -11.75 -33.49 -17.31
N LEU A 10 -10.99 -32.91 -16.37
CA LEU A 10 -10.88 -31.51 -15.95
C LEU A 10 -9.42 -31.02 -15.93
N ALA A 11 -9.00 -30.30 -16.98
CA ALA A 11 -8.08 -29.19 -16.78
C ALA A 11 -8.99 -27.96 -16.72
N ALA A 12 -9.50 -27.65 -15.53
CA ALA A 12 -10.09 -26.35 -15.30
C ALA A 12 -8.99 -25.34 -15.59
N SER A 13 -9.24 -24.46 -16.54
CA SER A 13 -8.39 -23.36 -16.96
C SER A 13 -7.99 -22.52 -15.74
N GLN A 14 -6.84 -22.83 -15.13
CA GLN A 14 -6.03 -21.83 -14.46
C GLN A 14 -5.64 -20.85 -15.56
N GLN A 15 -6.33 -19.70 -15.62
CA GLN A 15 -5.79 -18.59 -16.38
C GLN A 15 -4.42 -18.30 -15.78
N ILE A 16 -3.40 -18.49 -16.59
CA ILE A 16 -2.02 -18.11 -16.31
C ILE A 16 -2.04 -16.59 -16.13
N ILE A 17 -2.04 -16.10 -14.89
CA ILE A 17 -1.83 -14.69 -14.60
C ILE A 17 -0.33 -14.50 -14.36
N THR A 18 0.45 -14.62 -15.44
CA THR A 18 1.87 -14.25 -15.44
C THR A 18 2.08 -12.74 -15.50
N GLU A 19 1.02 -11.97 -15.74
CA GLU A 19 1.10 -10.51 -15.67
C GLU A 19 0.95 -10.05 -14.22
N ALA A 20 1.85 -9.16 -13.80
CA ALA A 20 1.71 -8.41 -12.56
C ALA A 20 0.34 -7.69 -12.54
N PRO A 21 -0.23 -7.41 -11.35
CA PRO A 21 -1.31 -6.44 -11.25
C PRO A 21 -0.92 -5.14 -11.98
N ALA A 22 -1.91 -4.43 -12.53
CA ALA A 22 -1.64 -3.18 -13.25
C ALA A 22 -0.88 -2.21 -12.35
N CYS A 23 0.41 -2.03 -12.64
CA CYS A 23 1.32 -1.12 -11.97
C CYS A 23 1.74 -0.06 -13.00
N ASP A 24 1.37 1.20 -12.77
CA ASP A 24 1.77 2.35 -13.59
C ASP A 24 3.10 2.98 -13.14
N GLY A 25 3.80 2.31 -12.21
CA GLY A 25 5.11 2.67 -11.68
C GLY A 25 6.16 1.57 -11.86
N VAL A 26 7.01 1.37 -10.85
CA VAL A 26 8.01 0.29 -10.77
C VAL A 26 7.51 -0.79 -9.83
N PHE A 27 7.28 -1.99 -10.34
CA PHE A 27 6.79 -3.10 -9.53
C PHE A 27 7.94 -3.82 -8.82
N LEU A 28 7.90 -3.81 -7.49
CA LEU A 28 8.95 -4.34 -6.64
C LEU A 28 8.45 -5.55 -5.83
N ALA A 29 9.34 -6.52 -5.61
CA ALA A 29 9.16 -7.52 -4.57
C ALA A 29 10.42 -7.74 -3.73
N THR A 30 10.23 -8.24 -2.51
CA THR A 30 11.27 -8.94 -1.77
C THR A 30 10.87 -10.41 -1.60
N PHE A 31 11.83 -11.32 -1.73
CA PHE A 31 11.56 -12.75 -1.75
C PHE A 31 12.71 -13.55 -1.11
N ASN A 32 12.46 -14.09 0.09
CA ASN A 32 13.30 -15.15 0.64
C ASN A 32 13.05 -16.42 -0.19
N ILE A 33 14.09 -16.93 -0.88
CA ILE A 33 14.02 -18.21 -1.59
C ILE A 33 14.78 -19.24 -0.75
N GLN A 34 14.04 -20.00 0.05
CA GLN A 34 14.57 -20.92 1.04
C GLN A 34 15.73 -21.77 0.50
N ASN A 35 16.90 -21.65 1.14
CA ASN A 35 18.12 -22.40 0.81
C ASN A 35 18.43 -22.45 -0.70
N TYR A 36 18.40 -21.31 -1.37
CA TYR A 36 18.72 -21.26 -2.80
C TYR A 36 20.19 -21.67 -3.04
N GLY A 37 20.42 -22.57 -3.98
CA GLY A 37 21.73 -23.12 -4.31
C GLY A 37 21.65 -24.27 -5.32
N GLU A 38 22.75 -24.99 -5.54
CA GLU A 38 22.86 -26.02 -6.59
C GLU A 38 21.74 -27.05 -6.59
N SER A 39 21.37 -27.57 -5.42
CA SER A 39 20.31 -28.58 -5.30
C SER A 39 18.98 -28.07 -5.86
N LYS A 40 18.58 -26.84 -5.49
CA LYS A 40 17.33 -26.23 -5.95
C LYS A 40 17.42 -25.85 -7.43
N ALA A 41 18.52 -25.25 -7.85
CA ALA A 41 18.74 -24.84 -9.25
C ALA A 41 18.84 -26.03 -10.22
N SER A 42 19.23 -27.22 -9.73
CA SER A 42 19.27 -28.44 -10.56
C SER A 42 17.88 -28.99 -10.92
N LYS A 43 16.84 -28.61 -10.17
CA LYS A 43 15.44 -28.99 -10.43
C LYS A 43 14.86 -28.05 -11.48
N SER A 44 14.90 -28.46 -12.75
CA SER A 44 14.48 -27.62 -13.87
C SER A 44 13.06 -27.03 -13.72
N ALA A 45 12.09 -27.78 -13.19
CA ALA A 45 10.74 -27.27 -13.01
C ALA A 45 10.63 -26.24 -11.87
N VAL A 46 11.45 -26.37 -10.82
CA VAL A 46 11.53 -25.36 -9.75
C VAL A 46 12.16 -24.08 -10.29
N LEU A 47 13.24 -24.20 -11.07
CA LEU A 47 13.89 -23.05 -11.69
C LEU A 47 12.95 -22.32 -12.66
N ASP A 48 12.18 -23.08 -13.46
CA ASP A 48 11.17 -22.57 -14.37
C ASP A 48 10.05 -21.80 -13.62
N ALA A 49 9.55 -22.37 -12.52
CA ALA A 49 8.52 -21.75 -11.70
C ALA A 49 9.04 -20.48 -10.97
N LEU A 50 10.26 -20.50 -10.42
CA LEU A 50 10.89 -19.32 -9.84
C LEU A 50 11.08 -18.21 -10.88
N ALA A 51 11.49 -18.56 -12.10
CA ALA A 51 11.59 -17.60 -13.19
C ALA A 51 10.21 -16.99 -13.53
N ALA A 52 9.16 -17.81 -13.62
CA ALA A 52 7.78 -17.35 -13.84
C ALA A 52 7.26 -16.40 -12.75
N VAL A 53 7.68 -16.60 -11.49
CA VAL A 53 7.40 -15.66 -10.39
C VAL A 53 8.17 -14.35 -10.59
N ILE A 54 9.48 -14.43 -10.83
CA ILE A 54 10.36 -13.24 -10.88
C ILE A 54 10.05 -12.32 -12.05
N VAL A 55 9.69 -12.85 -13.22
CA VAL A 55 9.39 -12.03 -14.42
C VAL A 55 8.16 -11.13 -14.27
N ARG A 56 7.41 -11.24 -13.16
CA ARG A 56 6.34 -10.31 -12.80
C ARG A 56 6.89 -8.94 -12.39
N TYR A 57 8.03 -8.92 -11.72
CA TYR A 57 8.56 -7.71 -11.09
C TYR A 57 9.51 -6.96 -12.02
N ASP A 58 9.65 -5.67 -11.79
CA ASP A 58 10.69 -4.83 -12.41
C ASP A 58 11.97 -4.87 -11.58
N VAL A 59 11.84 -5.03 -10.27
CA VAL A 59 12.94 -5.17 -9.31
C VAL A 59 12.57 -6.23 -8.26
N VAL A 60 13.47 -7.16 -7.97
CA VAL A 60 13.28 -8.12 -6.88
C VAL A 60 14.56 -8.26 -6.05
N THR A 61 14.43 -8.16 -4.72
CA THR A 61 15.49 -8.55 -3.78
C THR A 61 15.31 -10.01 -3.36
N ILE A 62 16.40 -10.77 -3.37
CA ILE A 62 16.41 -12.20 -3.07
C ILE A 62 17.34 -12.47 -1.87
N GLN A 63 16.84 -13.23 -0.90
CA GLN A 63 17.57 -13.69 0.28
C GLN A 63 17.82 -15.22 0.25
N GLU A 64 18.57 -15.74 1.23
CA GLU A 64 18.90 -17.17 1.39
C GLU A 64 19.70 -17.81 0.24
N ILE A 65 20.56 -17.03 -0.41
CA ILE A 65 21.51 -17.57 -1.38
C ILE A 65 22.66 -18.27 -0.64
N SER A 66 22.57 -19.59 -0.54
CA SER A 66 23.39 -20.42 0.34
C SER A 66 24.66 -20.97 -0.33
N GLN A 67 24.69 -21.10 -1.66
CA GLN A 67 25.87 -21.59 -2.37
C GLN A 67 27.03 -20.60 -2.21
N MET A 68 28.25 -21.11 -2.08
CA MET A 68 29.43 -20.28 -1.89
C MET A 68 29.86 -19.70 -3.25
N PRO A 69 30.18 -18.40 -3.31
CA PRO A 69 30.62 -17.79 -4.54
C PRO A 69 32.00 -18.33 -4.89
N ASP A 70 32.13 -18.94 -6.06
CA ASP A 70 33.40 -19.46 -6.58
C ASP A 70 34.03 -18.52 -7.63
N GLY A 71 33.33 -17.43 -7.98
CA GLY A 71 33.75 -16.45 -8.96
C GLY A 71 33.80 -17.00 -10.38
N THR A 72 33.22 -18.17 -10.63
CA THR A 72 33.15 -18.79 -11.96
C THR A 72 31.86 -18.43 -12.71
N GLY A 73 30.90 -17.81 -12.03
CA GLY A 73 29.65 -17.37 -12.64
C GLY A 73 29.86 -16.29 -13.71
N GLU A 74 29.21 -16.47 -14.86
CA GLU A 74 29.30 -15.53 -15.99
C GLU A 74 28.44 -14.27 -15.78
N CYS A 75 27.59 -14.25 -14.74
CA CYS A 75 26.61 -13.19 -14.51
C CYS A 75 27.10 -12.02 -13.66
N GLY A 76 28.33 -12.06 -13.13
CA GLY A 76 28.95 -10.92 -12.43
C GLY A 76 29.88 -11.28 -11.28
N GLU A 77 30.38 -10.26 -10.59
CA GLU A 77 31.20 -10.42 -9.40
C GLU A 77 30.41 -11.08 -8.25
N ASN A 78 31.10 -11.86 -7.41
CA ASN A 78 30.53 -12.61 -6.29
C ASN A 78 29.40 -13.59 -6.69
N THR A 79 29.36 -14.02 -7.95
CA THR A 79 28.36 -14.98 -8.43
C THR A 79 28.86 -16.42 -8.42
N GLU A 80 27.89 -17.32 -8.47
CA GLU A 80 28.01 -18.76 -8.62
C GLU A 80 27.09 -19.26 -9.74
N SER A 81 27.22 -20.54 -10.10
CA SER A 81 26.48 -21.12 -11.22
C SER A 81 24.95 -21.15 -11.01
N SER A 82 24.45 -21.35 -9.79
CA SER A 82 23.01 -21.47 -9.53
C SER A 82 22.26 -20.14 -9.75
N ILE A 83 22.70 -19.05 -9.13
CA ILE A 83 22.04 -17.74 -9.28
C ILE A 83 22.16 -17.21 -10.72
N CYS A 84 23.26 -17.51 -11.43
CA CYS A 84 23.35 -17.22 -12.86
C CYS A 84 22.33 -18.03 -13.67
N SER A 85 22.10 -19.30 -13.30
CA SER A 85 21.08 -20.14 -13.95
C SER A 85 19.68 -19.58 -13.75
N LEU A 86 19.38 -18.98 -12.58
CA LEU A 86 18.13 -18.26 -12.36
C LEU A 86 17.99 -17.06 -13.28
N GLN A 87 19.01 -16.20 -13.38
CA GLN A 87 18.96 -15.06 -14.29
C GLN A 87 18.76 -15.50 -15.75
N VAL A 88 19.42 -16.58 -16.18
CA VAL A 88 19.24 -17.15 -17.53
C VAL A 88 17.80 -17.62 -17.72
N ALA A 89 17.22 -18.32 -16.74
CA ALA A 89 15.83 -18.76 -16.79
C ALA A 89 14.85 -17.58 -16.84
N VAL A 90 15.05 -16.55 -16.00
CA VAL A 90 14.24 -15.32 -16.00
C VAL A 90 14.27 -14.64 -17.38
N ASN A 91 15.46 -14.49 -17.97
CA ASN A 91 15.61 -13.90 -19.30
C ASN A 91 15.04 -14.78 -20.44
N ALA A 92 14.87 -16.08 -20.21
CA ALA A 92 14.19 -16.97 -21.15
C ALA A 92 12.66 -16.86 -21.05
N HIS A 93 12.14 -16.52 -19.86
CA HIS A 93 10.70 -16.33 -19.59
C HIS A 93 10.16 -14.95 -19.97
N SER A 94 11.03 -13.97 -20.16
CA SER A 94 10.62 -12.59 -20.44
C SER A 94 11.16 -12.08 -21.78
N PRO A 95 10.38 -11.26 -22.52
CA PRO A 95 10.93 -10.43 -23.58
C PRO A 95 11.78 -9.26 -23.01
N ARG A 96 11.67 -8.99 -21.71
CA ARG A 96 12.47 -7.99 -20.98
C ARG A 96 13.84 -8.58 -20.65
N HIS A 97 14.80 -7.70 -20.39
CA HIS A 97 16.15 -8.14 -20.05
C HIS A 97 16.48 -7.77 -18.61
N PHE A 98 16.71 -8.80 -17.80
CA PHE A 98 17.08 -8.68 -16.40
C PHE A 98 18.59 -8.79 -16.20
N SER A 99 19.12 -7.90 -15.37
CA SER A 99 20.48 -7.98 -14.84
C SER A 99 20.44 -8.37 -13.37
N LEU A 100 21.41 -9.17 -12.96
CA LEU A 100 21.65 -9.56 -11.57
C LEU A 100 22.80 -8.76 -10.96
N ARG A 101 22.67 -8.42 -9.68
CA ARG A 101 23.77 -8.01 -8.81
C ARG A 101 23.67 -8.78 -7.50
N ILE A 102 24.80 -9.18 -6.96
CA ILE A 102 24.88 -10.00 -5.75
C ILE A 102 25.93 -9.41 -4.80
N SER A 103 25.62 -9.44 -3.52
CA SER A 103 26.54 -9.01 -2.46
C SER A 103 27.76 -9.95 -2.38
N PRO A 104 28.85 -9.56 -1.69
CA PRO A 104 29.79 -10.53 -1.14
C PRO A 104 29.09 -11.54 -0.22
N ARG A 105 29.79 -12.61 0.18
CA ARG A 105 29.29 -13.55 1.19
C ARG A 105 29.13 -12.84 2.54
N ILE A 106 27.93 -12.87 3.10
CA ILE A 106 27.55 -12.24 4.37
C ILE A 106 27.08 -13.35 5.31
N GLY A 107 27.93 -13.70 6.29
CA GLY A 107 27.69 -14.87 7.13
C GLY A 107 27.62 -16.15 6.29
N ASP A 108 26.50 -16.85 6.38
CA ASP A 108 26.20 -18.08 5.65
C ASP A 108 25.34 -17.87 4.39
N GLU A 109 25.12 -16.64 3.94
CA GLU A 109 24.26 -16.34 2.79
C GLU A 109 24.80 -15.18 1.93
N GLN A 110 24.14 -14.93 0.80
CA GLN A 110 24.29 -13.72 -0.01
C GLN A 110 22.92 -13.09 -0.27
N TYR A 111 22.92 -11.79 -0.54
CA TYR A 111 21.76 -11.08 -1.05
C TYR A 111 21.93 -10.79 -2.53
N ALA A 112 20.84 -10.84 -3.28
CA ALA A 112 20.82 -10.45 -4.67
C ALA A 112 19.72 -9.43 -4.97
N ILE A 113 19.93 -8.68 -6.05
CA ILE A 113 18.90 -7.90 -6.71
C ILE A 113 18.87 -8.26 -8.20
N LEU A 114 17.68 -8.61 -8.68
CA LEU A 114 17.39 -8.72 -10.11
C LEU A 114 16.58 -7.51 -10.53
N TYR A 115 16.91 -6.89 -11.66
CA TYR A 115 16.18 -5.72 -12.16
C TYR A 115 16.10 -5.69 -13.68
N ASP A 116 15.01 -5.13 -14.19
CA ASP A 116 14.79 -4.89 -15.61
C ASP A 116 15.67 -3.73 -16.10
N THR A 117 16.61 -4.06 -16.99
CA THR A 117 17.57 -3.11 -17.56
C THR A 117 16.94 -2.09 -18.50
N THR A 118 15.69 -2.30 -18.93
CA THR A 118 14.95 -1.31 -19.73
C THR A 118 14.40 -0.18 -18.88
N LEU A 119 14.20 -0.42 -17.58
CA LEU A 119 13.67 0.56 -16.63
C LEU A 119 14.76 1.22 -15.78
N GLY A 120 15.94 0.60 -15.68
CA GLY A 120 16.98 1.12 -14.81
C GLY A 120 18.37 0.52 -14.97
N THR A 121 19.29 1.06 -14.19
CA THR A 121 20.71 0.69 -14.16
C THR A 121 21.22 0.62 -12.73
N TYR A 122 22.08 -0.35 -12.46
CA TYR A 122 22.77 -0.43 -11.19
C TYR A 122 23.89 0.61 -11.08
N LEU A 123 23.98 1.26 -9.93
CA LEU A 123 24.98 2.30 -9.64
C LEU A 123 26.09 1.79 -8.73
N SER A 124 25.73 1.23 -7.57
CA SER A 124 26.67 0.82 -6.53
C SER A 124 25.99 -0.06 -5.48
N GLY A 125 26.77 -0.61 -4.56
CA GLY A 125 26.25 -1.30 -3.38
C GLY A 125 27.31 -1.45 -2.31
N ASP A 126 26.87 -1.59 -1.07
CA ASP A 126 27.77 -1.70 0.09
C ASP A 126 27.07 -2.44 1.24
N GLU A 127 27.86 -3.02 2.13
CA GLU A 127 27.39 -3.71 3.34
C GLU A 127 27.27 -2.70 4.49
N PHE A 128 26.21 -2.80 5.30
CA PHE A 128 26.07 -1.99 6.49
C PHE A 128 27.25 -2.27 7.46
N PRO A 129 27.99 -1.22 7.91
CA PRO A 129 29.16 -1.41 8.76
C PRO A 129 28.75 -1.73 10.21
N ASP A 130 28.39 -2.99 10.47
CA ASP A 130 27.97 -3.46 11.78
C ASP A 130 29.14 -3.65 12.77
N SER A 131 29.70 -2.54 13.22
CA SER A 131 30.77 -2.51 14.23
C SER A 131 30.39 -3.16 15.57
N THR A 132 29.09 -3.36 15.82
CA THR A 132 28.58 -3.97 17.06
C THR A 132 28.32 -5.46 16.95
N ALA A 133 28.44 -6.05 15.75
CA ALA A 133 28.12 -7.45 15.48
C ALA A 133 26.73 -7.85 16.03
N THR A 134 25.74 -6.97 15.83
CA THR A 134 24.34 -7.23 16.18
C THR A 134 23.67 -8.12 15.15
N PHE A 135 23.96 -7.91 13.87
CA PHE A 135 23.38 -8.65 12.78
C PHE A 135 24.08 -10.01 12.62
N SER A 136 23.27 -11.06 12.45
CA SER A 136 23.75 -12.36 12.01
C SER A 136 24.24 -12.28 10.56
N ARG A 137 23.48 -11.53 9.74
CA ARG A 137 23.79 -11.17 8.37
C ARG A 137 23.54 -9.67 8.17
N PRO A 138 24.59 -8.82 8.26
CA PRO A 138 24.45 -7.38 8.06
C PRO A 138 23.72 -7.03 6.75
N PRO A 139 22.77 -6.06 6.75
CA PRO A 139 22.06 -5.68 5.53
C PRO A 139 23.00 -5.21 4.42
N TYR A 140 22.68 -5.57 3.17
CA TYR A 140 23.43 -5.10 2.00
C TYR A 140 22.56 -4.17 1.15
N ALA A 141 23.03 -2.95 0.95
CA ALA A 141 22.34 -1.94 0.16
C ALA A 141 22.72 -2.02 -1.32
N PHE A 142 21.72 -2.11 -2.18
CA PHE A 142 21.84 -1.95 -3.62
C PHE A 142 21.30 -0.57 -4.02
N HIS A 143 22.04 0.15 -4.85
CA HIS A 143 21.68 1.47 -5.34
C HIS A 143 21.47 1.44 -6.85
N LEU A 144 20.28 1.84 -7.29
CA LEU A 144 19.84 1.82 -8.68
C LEU A 144 19.32 3.19 -9.10
N ASP A 145 19.50 3.52 -10.37
CA ASP A 145 18.67 4.51 -11.08
C ASP A 145 17.57 3.71 -11.80
N ILE A 146 16.33 3.78 -11.34
CA ILE A 146 15.21 2.95 -11.79
C ILE A 146 13.94 3.80 -11.87
N GLY A 147 13.17 3.68 -12.97
CA GLY A 147 11.95 4.47 -13.13
C GLY A 147 12.16 5.99 -13.12
N GLY A 148 13.38 6.45 -13.42
CA GLY A 148 13.77 7.85 -13.39
C GLY A 148 14.07 8.42 -12.00
N ALA A 149 14.21 7.60 -10.97
CA ALA A 149 14.63 8.00 -9.63
C ALA A 149 15.75 7.11 -9.09
N ARG A 150 16.52 7.63 -8.14
CA ARG A 150 17.54 6.84 -7.44
C ARG A 150 16.95 6.17 -6.20
N LEU A 151 17.01 4.85 -6.19
CA LEU A 151 16.54 4.02 -5.08
C LEU A 151 17.73 3.30 -4.45
N ALA A 152 17.92 3.47 -3.14
CA ALA A 152 18.79 2.63 -2.34
C ALA A 152 17.92 1.65 -1.52
N ILE A 153 18.10 0.35 -1.76
CA ILE A 153 17.38 -0.74 -1.08
C ILE A 153 18.35 -1.66 -0.35
N ALA A 154 18.24 -1.72 0.98
CA ALA A 154 18.93 -2.70 1.81
C ALA A 154 18.12 -3.99 1.89
N SER A 155 18.68 -5.05 1.31
CA SER A 155 18.17 -6.41 1.50
C SER A 155 18.67 -6.94 2.84
N THR A 156 17.82 -7.65 3.58
CA THR A 156 18.17 -8.22 4.89
C THR A 156 17.43 -9.54 5.13
N HIS A 157 18.03 -10.38 5.97
CA HIS A 157 17.45 -11.61 6.48
C HIS A 157 17.92 -11.77 7.92
N THR A 158 17.09 -11.43 8.90
CA THR A 158 17.45 -11.50 10.32
C THR A 158 17.53 -12.95 10.79
N SER A 159 18.18 -13.22 11.92
CA SER A 159 18.05 -14.54 12.55
C SER A 159 16.77 -14.57 13.41
N PRO A 160 15.95 -15.63 13.33
CA PRO A 160 14.73 -15.76 14.15
C PRO A 160 14.98 -15.60 15.66
N SER A 161 16.15 -16.05 16.13
CA SER A 161 16.53 -15.99 17.55
C SER A 161 16.95 -14.60 18.03
N THR A 162 17.21 -13.68 17.10
CA THR A 162 17.74 -12.33 17.35
C THR A 162 16.96 -11.24 16.62
N ALA A 163 15.81 -11.56 16.03
CA ALA A 163 15.00 -10.67 15.19
C ALA A 163 14.75 -9.32 15.85
N SER A 164 14.22 -9.27 17.08
CA SER A 164 14.01 -8.01 17.81
C SER A 164 15.28 -7.15 17.93
N ALA A 165 16.43 -7.77 18.21
CA ALA A 165 17.69 -7.03 18.36
C ALA A 165 18.23 -6.51 17.03
N GLU A 166 18.08 -7.27 15.94
CA GLU A 166 18.49 -6.90 14.59
C GLU A 166 17.57 -5.81 14.01
N ILE A 167 16.25 -5.97 14.10
CA ILE A 167 15.26 -4.99 13.63
C ILE A 167 15.43 -3.65 14.36
N ALA A 168 15.72 -3.66 15.68
CA ALA A 168 15.98 -2.45 16.45
C ALA A 168 17.18 -1.62 15.93
N LYS A 169 18.02 -2.16 15.03
CA LYS A 169 19.13 -1.46 14.39
C LYS A 169 18.79 -0.86 13.02
N TYR A 170 17.63 -1.13 12.43
CA TYR A 170 17.25 -0.51 11.15
C TYR A 170 17.26 1.02 11.13
N PRO A 171 17.00 1.75 12.22
CA PRO A 171 17.24 3.20 12.24
C PRO A 171 18.69 3.59 11.93
N SER A 172 19.66 2.79 12.39
CA SER A 172 21.08 3.00 12.08
C SER A 172 21.41 2.62 10.63
N VAL A 173 20.76 1.58 10.08
CA VAL A 173 20.94 1.16 8.69
C VAL A 173 20.45 2.25 7.74
N LEU A 174 19.23 2.75 7.93
CA LEU A 174 18.66 3.82 7.11
C LEU A 174 19.48 5.11 7.21
N SER A 175 19.89 5.50 8.42
CA SER A 175 20.75 6.67 8.60
C SER A 175 22.12 6.51 7.94
N TRP A 176 22.70 5.30 7.92
CA TRP A 176 23.93 5.02 7.18
C TRP A 176 23.70 5.13 5.66
N MET A 177 22.59 4.57 5.15
CA MET A 177 22.28 4.62 3.72
C MET A 177 22.16 6.07 3.22
N GLU A 178 21.49 6.95 3.98
CA GLU A 178 21.37 8.39 3.67
C GLU A 178 22.73 9.09 3.52
N GLY A 179 23.75 8.64 4.28
CA GLY A 179 25.10 9.18 4.20
C GLY A 179 25.97 8.53 3.11
N ALA A 180 25.71 7.26 2.78
CA ALA A 180 26.51 6.46 1.87
C ALA A 180 26.05 6.56 0.40
N PHE A 181 24.75 6.74 0.16
CA PHE A 181 24.14 6.74 -1.16
C PHE A 181 23.43 8.06 -1.43
N ALA A 182 23.69 8.67 -2.59
CA ALA A 182 22.97 9.86 -3.03
C ALA A 182 21.66 9.48 -3.73
N ALA A 183 20.73 8.88 -2.97
CA ALA A 183 19.44 8.38 -3.44
C ALA A 183 18.28 9.34 -3.13
N ASP A 184 17.21 9.24 -3.92
CA ASP A 184 15.95 9.99 -3.73
C ASP A 184 15.03 9.26 -2.74
N TYR A 185 15.13 7.93 -2.68
CA TYR A 185 14.37 7.04 -1.81
C TYR A 185 15.27 5.99 -1.17
N TYR A 186 14.98 5.66 0.09
CA TYR A 186 15.69 4.67 0.89
C TYR A 186 14.70 3.63 1.41
N MET A 187 15.10 2.36 1.36
CA MET A 187 14.26 1.23 1.71
C MET A 187 15.07 0.14 2.42
N VAL A 188 14.48 -0.51 3.42
CA VAL A 188 14.93 -1.81 3.96
C VAL A 188 13.82 -2.82 3.69
N ALA A 189 14.16 -3.94 3.06
CA ALA A 189 13.19 -4.97 2.69
C ALA A 189 13.80 -6.37 2.79
N GLY A 190 12.99 -7.35 3.17
CA GLY A 190 13.43 -8.74 3.31
C GLY A 190 12.65 -9.52 4.36
N ASP A 191 13.14 -10.70 4.66
CA ASP A 191 12.66 -11.52 5.77
C ASP A 191 13.20 -10.97 7.09
N PHE A 192 12.34 -10.27 7.83
CA PHE A 192 12.71 -9.69 9.10
C PHE A 192 12.46 -10.65 10.27
N ASN A 193 11.81 -11.80 10.04
CA ASN A 193 11.25 -12.62 11.11
C ASN A 193 10.39 -11.79 12.08
N ALA A 194 9.66 -10.79 11.56
CA ALA A 194 9.02 -9.74 12.35
C ALA A 194 7.60 -10.07 12.84
N ASP A 195 7.34 -11.32 13.23
CA ASP A 195 6.06 -11.74 13.81
C ASP A 195 6.24 -13.08 14.59
N GLY A 196 5.15 -13.73 14.97
CA GLY A 196 5.10 -15.04 15.58
C GLY A 196 5.78 -15.03 16.94
N SER A 197 6.63 -16.04 17.17
CA SER A 197 7.43 -16.10 18.40
C SER A 197 8.74 -15.31 18.35
N TYR A 198 9.07 -14.71 17.21
CA TYR A 198 10.38 -14.12 16.95
C TYR A 198 10.42 -12.62 17.24
N PHE A 199 9.29 -11.93 17.06
CA PHE A 199 9.15 -10.49 17.25
C PHE A 199 7.71 -10.14 17.64
N ASP A 200 7.54 -9.26 18.63
CA ASP A 200 6.22 -8.79 19.06
C ASP A 200 5.80 -7.57 18.22
N GLU A 201 5.12 -7.85 17.11
CA GLU A 201 4.68 -6.85 16.13
C GLU A 201 3.60 -5.88 16.64
N ASP A 202 2.94 -6.19 17.77
CA ASP A 202 1.94 -5.30 18.34
C ASP A 202 2.58 -4.18 19.18
N SER A 203 3.75 -4.46 19.78
CA SER A 203 4.37 -3.54 20.75
C SER A 203 5.71 -2.97 20.32
N GLU A 204 6.55 -3.73 19.61
CA GLU A 204 7.93 -3.32 19.31
C GLU A 204 8.02 -2.26 18.20
N TRP A 205 7.11 -2.32 17.21
CA TRP A 205 7.11 -1.39 16.07
C TRP A 205 7.00 0.08 16.50
N THR A 206 6.22 0.37 17.54
CA THR A 206 6.01 1.75 18.01
C THR A 206 7.33 2.43 18.37
N SER A 207 8.20 1.73 19.10
CA SER A 207 9.50 2.26 19.51
C SER A 207 10.42 2.46 18.30
N ILE A 208 10.49 1.46 17.42
CA ILE A 208 11.34 1.49 16.21
C ILE A 208 10.91 2.63 15.29
N MET A 209 9.62 2.71 14.95
CA MET A 209 9.10 3.72 14.03
C MET A 209 9.14 5.13 14.60
N SER A 210 9.08 5.30 15.94
CA SER A 210 9.27 6.61 16.57
C SER A 210 10.66 7.21 16.33
N SER A 211 11.67 6.36 16.08
CA SER A 211 13.04 6.78 15.74
C SER A 211 13.25 7.03 14.23
N LEU A 212 12.20 6.79 13.43
CA LEU A 212 12.21 6.83 11.97
C LEU A 212 11.09 7.76 11.43
N PRO A 213 11.06 9.06 11.80
CA PRO A 213 9.93 9.95 11.48
C PRO A 213 9.75 10.25 9.99
N ASN A 214 10.76 9.97 9.16
CA ASN A 214 10.72 10.14 7.70
C ASN A 214 10.54 8.81 6.96
N TYR A 215 10.19 7.74 7.67
CA TYR A 215 9.97 6.42 7.09
C TYR A 215 8.65 5.84 7.55
N THR A 216 8.12 4.94 6.73
CA THR A 216 6.86 4.25 6.97
C THR A 216 7.07 2.75 6.78
N LEU A 217 6.49 1.95 7.69
CA LEU A 217 6.35 0.51 7.51
C LEU A 217 5.22 0.28 6.50
N LEU A 218 5.56 -0.19 5.30
CA LEU A 218 4.61 -0.36 4.19
C LEU A 218 3.85 -1.70 4.24
N THR A 219 4.28 -2.60 5.12
CA THR A 219 3.70 -3.94 5.33
C THR A 219 3.02 -4.01 6.69
N GLY A 220 1.68 -4.06 6.69
CA GLY A 220 0.87 -4.23 7.90
C GLY A 220 1.04 -5.61 8.54
N ASN A 221 0.59 -5.76 9.78
CA ASN A 221 0.66 -6.99 10.59
C ASN A 221 -0.32 -8.09 10.14
N ASP A 222 -1.20 -7.79 9.18
CA ASP A 222 -2.24 -8.70 8.68
C ASP A 222 -1.81 -9.54 7.47
N LEU A 223 -0.55 -9.42 7.01
CA LEU A 223 -0.05 -10.11 5.83
C LEU A 223 0.56 -11.48 6.22
N ASP A 224 -0.01 -12.57 5.73
CA ASP A 224 0.63 -13.89 5.86
C ASP A 224 1.71 -14.06 4.78
N THR A 225 2.98 -13.86 5.15
CA THR A 225 4.10 -13.96 4.22
C THR A 225 4.70 -15.37 4.15
N THR A 226 4.12 -16.34 4.88
CA THR A 226 4.70 -17.68 5.01
C THR A 226 3.97 -18.70 4.15
N VAL A 227 4.73 -19.59 3.52
CA VAL A 227 4.18 -20.84 2.95
C VAL A 227 4.11 -21.88 4.09
N SER A 228 3.37 -21.54 5.15
CA SER A 228 3.11 -22.40 6.32
C SER A 228 1.61 -22.51 6.64
N SER A 229 1.24 -23.47 7.49
CA SER A 229 -0.10 -23.48 8.08
C SER A 229 -0.28 -22.42 9.17
N SER A 230 0.85 -21.90 9.67
CA SER A 230 0.86 -20.71 10.51
C SER A 230 0.75 -19.48 9.62
N SER A 231 0.09 -18.44 10.11
CA SER A 231 0.04 -17.12 9.44
C SER A 231 0.99 -16.20 10.18
N ASN A 232 2.05 -15.72 9.53
CA ASN A 232 2.95 -14.74 10.13
C ASN A 232 3.42 -13.68 9.12
N THR A 233 3.59 -12.45 9.58
CA THR A 233 4.15 -11.33 8.81
C THR A 233 5.67 -11.23 8.98
N TYR A 234 6.42 -12.22 8.50
CA TYR A 234 7.88 -12.22 8.62
C TYR A 234 8.56 -11.25 7.66
N ASP A 235 8.12 -11.21 6.41
CA ASP A 235 8.68 -10.37 5.37
C ASP A 235 8.08 -8.97 5.42
N ARG A 236 8.96 -7.95 5.44
CA ARG A 236 8.54 -6.57 5.69
C ARG A 236 9.26 -5.58 4.78
N ILE A 237 8.65 -4.41 4.65
CA ILE A 237 9.21 -3.29 3.89
C ILE A 237 9.08 -2.00 4.71
N ILE A 238 10.20 -1.34 4.98
CA ILE A 238 10.25 0.03 5.53
C ILE A 238 10.86 0.92 4.46
N ALA A 239 10.20 2.03 4.13
CA ALA A 239 10.68 2.95 3.09
C ALA A 239 10.46 4.41 3.46
N SER A 240 11.13 5.32 2.75
CA SER A 240 10.95 6.76 2.92
C SER A 240 9.46 7.14 2.83
N SER A 241 8.94 7.94 3.76
CA SER A 241 7.50 8.28 3.84
C SER A 241 6.98 9.07 2.65
N HIS A 242 7.86 9.73 1.89
CA HIS A 242 7.49 10.42 0.65
C HIS A 242 7.50 9.51 -0.59
N LEU A 243 7.86 8.23 -0.45
CA LEU A 243 7.65 7.23 -1.48
C LEU A 243 6.15 6.94 -1.59
N GLN A 244 5.56 7.28 -2.71
CA GLN A 244 4.20 6.86 -3.03
C GLN A 244 4.25 5.40 -3.49
N ALA A 245 3.47 4.54 -2.83
CA ALA A 245 3.37 3.13 -3.16
C ALA A 245 1.92 2.68 -3.03
N SER A 246 1.51 1.74 -3.87
CA SER A 246 0.30 0.96 -3.61
C SER A 246 0.48 0.13 -2.32
N PRO A 247 -0.60 -0.27 -1.63
CA PRO A 247 -0.49 -1.17 -0.49
C PRO A 247 0.31 -2.42 -0.84
N ALA A 248 1.19 -2.84 0.07
CA ALA A 248 1.91 -4.10 -0.10
C ALA A 248 0.94 -5.28 -0.06
N ALA A 249 1.25 -6.31 -0.84
CA ALA A 249 0.48 -7.54 -0.95
C ALA A 249 1.41 -8.75 -0.92
N VAL A 250 0.83 -9.91 -0.61
CA VAL A 250 1.52 -11.21 -0.67
C VAL A 250 1.13 -11.91 -1.96
N PHE A 251 2.12 -12.38 -2.72
CA PHE A 251 1.88 -13.15 -3.93
C PHE A 251 1.81 -14.65 -3.64
N HIS A 252 0.59 -15.18 -3.48
CA HIS A 252 0.37 -16.61 -3.30
C HIS A 252 0.65 -17.39 -4.59
N ILE A 253 1.85 -17.97 -4.68
CA ILE A 253 2.40 -18.54 -5.92
C ILE A 253 1.47 -19.57 -6.55
N GLU A 254 0.93 -20.51 -5.77
CA GLU A 254 0.07 -21.59 -6.28
C GLU A 254 -1.28 -21.12 -6.85
N GLU A 255 -1.71 -19.91 -6.52
CA GLU A 255 -2.95 -19.35 -7.04
C GLU A 255 -2.76 -18.77 -8.45
N HIS A 256 -1.51 -18.48 -8.84
CA HIS A 256 -1.19 -17.67 -10.02
C HIS A 256 -0.18 -18.31 -10.97
N VAL A 257 0.66 -19.23 -10.49
CA VAL A 257 1.70 -19.91 -11.27
C VAL A 257 1.34 -21.38 -11.44
N ASN A 258 1.51 -21.90 -12.65
CA ASN A 258 1.29 -23.32 -12.92
C ASN A 258 2.43 -24.17 -12.32
N LEU A 259 2.16 -24.80 -11.19
CA LEU A 259 3.11 -25.68 -10.49
C LEU A 259 3.05 -27.15 -10.95
N SER A 260 2.32 -27.48 -12.02
CA SER A 260 2.18 -28.88 -12.49
C SER A 260 3.52 -29.52 -12.82
N GLY A 261 4.45 -28.77 -13.42
CA GLY A 261 5.80 -29.27 -13.72
C GLY A 261 6.61 -29.59 -12.47
N VAL A 262 6.49 -28.77 -11.41
CA VAL A 262 7.14 -29.00 -10.12
C VAL A 262 6.57 -30.25 -9.47
N PHE A 263 5.24 -30.40 -9.47
CA PHE A 263 4.55 -31.57 -8.96
C PHE A 263 4.99 -32.86 -9.68
N GLU A 264 4.94 -32.87 -11.02
CA GLU A 264 5.30 -34.02 -11.83
C GLU A 264 6.76 -34.42 -11.66
N GLN A 265 7.69 -33.46 -11.76
CA GLN A 265 9.12 -33.72 -11.54
C GLN A 265 9.38 -34.18 -10.11
N GLY A 266 8.78 -33.52 -9.11
CA GLY A 266 9.00 -33.85 -7.70
C GLY A 266 8.49 -35.22 -7.29
N CYS A 267 7.37 -35.66 -7.86
CA CYS A 267 6.87 -37.02 -7.65
C CYS A 267 7.70 -38.08 -8.37
N ALA A 268 8.24 -37.76 -9.55
CA ALA A 268 9.11 -38.67 -10.30
C ALA A 268 10.50 -38.82 -9.65
N ASP A 269 11.09 -37.72 -9.22
CA ASP A 269 12.44 -37.66 -8.65
C ASP A 269 12.45 -37.94 -7.13
N GLY A 270 11.27 -37.96 -6.49
CA GLY A 270 11.08 -38.35 -5.10
C GLY A 270 11.39 -37.26 -4.07
N TYR A 271 11.48 -36.00 -4.50
CA TYR A 271 11.63 -34.87 -3.57
C TYR A 271 10.29 -34.32 -3.06
N ILE A 272 9.17 -34.63 -3.72
CA ILE A 272 7.82 -34.43 -3.15
C ILE A 272 7.38 -35.74 -2.49
N SER A 273 6.82 -35.64 -1.28
CA SER A 273 6.42 -36.81 -0.51
C SER A 273 5.30 -37.61 -1.20
N SER A 274 5.34 -38.94 -1.08
CA SER A 274 4.34 -39.84 -1.69
C SER A 274 2.90 -39.56 -1.23
N SER A 275 2.70 -39.02 -0.02
CA SER A 275 1.38 -38.58 0.47
C SER A 275 0.84 -37.39 -0.29
N ILE A 276 1.68 -36.46 -0.72
CA ILE A 276 1.28 -35.32 -1.56
C ILE A 276 1.04 -35.80 -2.99
N CYS A 277 1.93 -36.63 -3.54
CA CYS A 277 1.78 -37.21 -4.89
C CYS A 277 0.51 -38.04 -5.08
N SER A 278 -0.03 -38.60 -4.00
CA SER A 278 -1.27 -39.39 -4.02
C SER A 278 -2.49 -38.63 -3.49
N SER A 279 -2.34 -37.36 -3.11
CA SER A 279 -3.43 -36.54 -2.59
C SER A 279 -4.43 -36.15 -3.69
N SER A 280 -5.70 -36.05 -3.32
CA SER A 280 -6.79 -35.63 -4.22
C SER A 280 -7.84 -34.83 -3.45
N PRO A 281 -7.99 -33.51 -3.70
CA PRO A 281 -7.19 -32.71 -4.64
C PRO A 281 -5.72 -32.60 -4.22
N VAL A 282 -4.85 -32.24 -5.17
CA VAL A 282 -3.43 -31.95 -4.87
C VAL A 282 -3.34 -30.78 -3.91
N GLN A 283 -2.54 -30.93 -2.86
CA GLN A 283 -2.23 -29.85 -1.91
C GLN A 283 -1.15 -28.95 -2.51
N TRP A 284 -1.56 -28.00 -3.37
CA TRP A 284 -0.63 -27.16 -4.12
C TRP A 284 0.29 -26.31 -3.26
N PHE A 285 -0.22 -25.83 -2.13
CA PHE A 285 0.58 -25.15 -1.12
C PHE A 285 1.79 -25.98 -0.64
N GLU A 286 1.67 -27.31 -0.51
CA GLU A 286 2.81 -28.18 -0.17
C GLU A 286 3.80 -28.35 -1.34
N VAL A 287 3.34 -28.15 -2.59
CA VAL A 287 4.21 -28.10 -3.77
C VAL A 287 4.97 -26.77 -3.82
N THR A 288 4.34 -25.66 -3.41
CA THR A 288 4.97 -24.32 -3.34
C THR A 288 6.20 -24.32 -2.44
N LYS A 289 6.20 -25.09 -1.35
CA LYS A 289 7.36 -25.23 -0.45
C LYS A 289 8.65 -25.71 -1.13
N GLU A 290 8.56 -26.36 -2.29
CA GLU A 290 9.75 -26.71 -3.07
C GLU A 290 10.47 -25.47 -3.64
N LEU A 291 9.74 -24.38 -3.86
CA LEU A 291 10.28 -23.09 -4.27
C LEU A 291 10.81 -22.33 -3.05
N SER A 292 9.95 -22.07 -2.05
CA SER A 292 10.30 -21.40 -0.80
C SER A 292 9.25 -21.64 0.28
N ASP A 293 9.62 -21.48 1.55
CA ASP A 293 8.71 -21.39 2.70
C ASP A 293 8.23 -19.96 2.98
N HIS A 294 8.60 -18.98 2.14
CA HIS A 294 8.08 -17.62 2.14
C HIS A 294 7.42 -17.29 0.80
N TYR A 295 6.41 -16.41 0.81
CA TYR A 295 5.86 -15.82 -0.39
C TYR A 295 6.57 -14.51 -0.72
N PRO A 296 6.64 -14.10 -2.00
CA PRO A 296 7.07 -12.76 -2.35
C PRO A 296 6.12 -11.70 -1.74
N VAL A 297 6.68 -10.68 -1.12
CA VAL A 297 5.94 -9.47 -0.73
C VAL A 297 6.15 -8.41 -1.80
N GLU A 298 5.06 -8.01 -2.46
CA GLU A 298 5.05 -7.17 -3.65
C GLU A 298 4.36 -5.82 -3.41
N LEU A 299 4.84 -4.76 -4.06
CA LEU A 299 4.17 -3.46 -4.12
C LEU A 299 4.52 -2.71 -5.41
N CYS A 300 3.64 -1.80 -5.82
CA CYS A 300 3.90 -0.90 -6.94
C CYS A 300 4.43 0.44 -6.42
N MET A 301 5.65 0.81 -6.80
CA MET A 301 6.31 2.07 -6.41
C MET A 301 6.07 3.15 -7.46
N HIS A 302 5.67 4.33 -7.01
CA HIS A 302 5.35 5.47 -7.86
C HIS A 302 6.43 6.53 -7.74
N LEU A 303 7.58 6.18 -8.32
CA LEU A 303 8.77 7.02 -8.31
C LEU A 303 8.48 8.33 -9.06
N ASN A 304 8.92 9.46 -8.50
CA ASN A 304 8.68 10.82 -9.03
C ASN A 304 7.22 11.32 -9.02
N GLY A 305 6.32 10.70 -8.25
CA GLY A 305 4.96 11.22 -8.03
C GLY A 305 4.02 11.03 -9.21
N THR A 306 4.34 10.12 -10.13
CA THR A 306 3.42 9.64 -11.16
C THR A 306 2.62 8.47 -10.59
N CYS A 307 1.58 8.77 -9.82
CA CYS A 307 0.47 7.83 -9.72
C CYS A 307 -0.85 8.59 -9.77
N SER A 308 -1.67 8.26 -10.76
CA SER A 308 -3.03 8.78 -10.87
C SER A 308 -4.00 8.13 -9.88
N ASP A 309 -3.69 6.89 -9.46
CA ASP A 309 -4.57 6.04 -8.64
C ASP A 309 -4.02 5.73 -7.23
N CYS A 310 -2.82 6.19 -6.92
CA CYS A 310 -2.18 6.06 -5.62
C CYS A 310 -2.33 7.40 -4.95
N ALA A 311 -3.56 7.64 -4.51
CA ALA A 311 -3.80 8.74 -3.62
C ALA A 311 -2.79 8.61 -2.45
N ALA A 312 -2.00 9.67 -2.21
CA ALA A 312 -1.52 9.93 -0.86
C ALA A 312 -2.70 9.66 0.09
N PRO A 313 -2.52 8.95 1.22
CA PRO A 313 -3.63 8.43 2.03
C PRO A 313 -4.71 9.50 2.13
N THR A 314 -5.83 9.31 1.40
CA THR A 314 -6.78 10.40 1.18
C THR A 314 -7.21 10.83 2.55
N ALA A 315 -6.93 12.08 2.92
CA ALA A 315 -7.32 12.60 4.20
C ALA A 315 -8.85 12.46 4.28
N LEU A 316 -9.32 11.66 5.22
CA LEU A 316 -10.76 11.43 5.39
C LEU A 316 -11.44 12.78 5.59
N SER A 317 -12.59 12.93 4.95
CA SER A 317 -13.31 14.19 4.80
C SER A 317 -14.79 14.01 5.13
N ALA A 318 -15.53 15.12 5.09
CA ALA A 318 -16.94 15.14 5.44
C ALA A 318 -17.78 14.15 4.61
N GLY A 319 -18.45 13.26 5.34
CA GLY A 319 -19.34 12.21 4.86
C GLY A 319 -18.64 10.94 4.38
N ASP A 320 -17.33 10.78 4.59
CA ASP A 320 -16.59 9.55 4.26
C ASP A 320 -16.94 8.34 5.15
N CYS A 321 -17.90 8.52 6.06
CA CYS A 321 -18.60 7.43 6.73
C CYS A 321 -20.10 7.71 6.86
N ALA A 322 -20.85 6.72 7.34
CA ALA A 322 -22.22 6.87 7.82
C ALA A 322 -22.42 6.03 9.08
N VAL A 323 -23.08 6.59 10.09
CA VAL A 323 -23.60 5.78 11.20
C VAL A 323 -24.81 5.02 10.68
N VAL A 324 -24.83 3.70 10.85
CA VAL A 324 -25.89 2.81 10.33
C VAL A 324 -26.64 2.07 11.44
N GLY A 325 -26.30 2.34 12.69
CA GLY A 325 -27.08 1.97 13.87
C GLY A 325 -26.36 2.28 15.17
N PHE A 326 -27.13 2.37 16.24
CA PHE A 326 -26.65 2.53 17.62
C PHE A 326 -27.58 1.84 18.61
N GLN A 327 -27.03 1.47 19.76
CA GLN A 327 -27.73 0.93 20.92
C GLN A 327 -27.26 1.73 22.14
N ALA A 328 -28.13 2.55 22.74
CA ALA A 328 -27.84 3.28 23.98
C ALA A 328 -28.34 2.54 25.24
N ASP A 329 -29.05 1.43 25.06
CA ASP A 329 -29.29 0.48 26.14
C ASP A 329 -28.04 -0.37 26.38
N ASP A 330 -27.60 -0.45 27.64
CA ASP A 330 -26.40 -1.19 28.03
C ASP A 330 -26.45 -2.69 27.61
N PRO A 331 -25.35 -3.23 27.06
CA PRO A 331 -24.12 -2.52 26.71
C PRO A 331 -24.27 -1.70 25.42
N ASP A 332 -23.73 -0.48 25.45
CA ASP A 332 -23.67 0.41 24.30
C ASP A 332 -22.97 -0.23 23.10
N ASP A 333 -23.54 -0.04 21.91
CA ASP A 333 -22.95 -0.49 20.64
C ASP A 333 -23.29 0.48 19.51
N PHE A 334 -22.51 0.45 18.44
CA PHE A 334 -22.76 1.23 17.23
C PHE A 334 -22.14 0.56 16.00
N ALA A 335 -22.63 0.93 14.82
CA ALA A 335 -22.09 0.49 13.54
C ALA A 335 -21.85 1.70 12.62
N ILE A 336 -20.64 1.76 12.06
CA ILE A 336 -20.17 2.83 11.16
C ILE A 336 -19.78 2.19 9.83
N LEU A 337 -20.48 2.57 8.77
CA LEU A 337 -20.16 2.21 7.39
C LEU A 337 -19.11 3.16 6.83
N LEU A 338 -18.01 2.63 6.29
CA LEU A 338 -17.01 3.39 5.57
C LEU A 338 -17.49 3.67 4.14
N LEU A 339 -17.57 4.94 3.78
CA LEU A 339 -17.97 5.43 2.46
C LEU A 339 -16.78 5.94 1.63
N ALA A 340 -15.59 5.95 2.22
CA ALA A 340 -14.30 6.06 1.55
C ALA A 340 -13.36 4.97 2.08
N ALA A 341 -12.30 4.68 1.32
CA ALA A 341 -11.24 3.80 1.79
C ALA A 341 -10.46 4.50 2.92
N VAL A 342 -10.05 3.73 3.92
CA VAL A 342 -9.21 4.22 5.03
C VAL A 342 -7.83 3.61 4.84
N SER A 343 -6.79 4.43 4.76
CA SER A 343 -5.42 3.94 4.62
C SER A 343 -4.87 3.41 5.94
N GLY A 344 -3.94 2.46 5.87
CA GLY A 344 -3.20 1.99 7.05
C GLY A 344 -2.55 3.14 7.81
N GLY A 345 -2.59 3.09 9.14
CA GLY A 345 -2.11 4.13 10.04
C GLY A 345 -3.05 5.33 10.24
N GLN A 346 -4.15 5.46 9.48
CA GLN A 346 -5.14 6.51 9.75
C GLN A 346 -5.97 6.18 11.01
N THR A 347 -6.25 7.20 11.80
CA THR A 347 -7.05 7.08 13.03
C THR A 347 -8.44 7.70 12.86
N ILE A 348 -9.46 6.96 13.25
CA ILE A 348 -10.85 7.40 13.38
C ILE A 348 -11.20 7.44 14.86
N TYR A 349 -11.83 8.53 15.28
CA TYR A 349 -12.32 8.74 16.63
C TYR A 349 -13.85 8.74 16.64
N VAL A 350 -14.43 8.22 17.71
CA VAL A 350 -15.86 8.24 17.98
C VAL A 350 -16.08 8.86 19.34
N THR A 351 -17.05 9.77 19.45
CA THR A 351 -17.34 10.47 20.69
C THR A 351 -18.83 10.73 20.86
N ASP A 352 -19.24 10.67 22.12
CA ASP A 352 -20.51 11.14 22.67
C ASP A 352 -20.42 12.62 23.10
N ASN A 353 -19.28 13.32 22.91
CA ASN A 353 -19.23 14.75 23.18
C ASN A 353 -20.05 15.54 22.14
N GLY A 354 -21.03 16.31 22.61
CA GLY A 354 -21.77 17.27 21.79
C GLY A 354 -20.87 18.32 21.13
N VAL A 355 -21.22 18.77 19.94
CA VAL A 355 -20.50 19.83 19.20
C VAL A 355 -21.18 21.18 19.45
N LYS A 356 -20.40 22.20 19.79
CA LYS A 356 -20.89 23.56 20.03
C LYS A 356 -21.14 24.29 18.72
N ALA A 357 -21.86 25.42 18.79
CA ALA A 357 -22.16 26.28 17.65
C ALA A 357 -20.90 26.80 16.91
N ASP A 358 -19.75 26.85 17.58
CA ASP A 358 -18.46 27.26 17.00
C ASP A 358 -17.66 26.10 16.39
N GLY A 359 -18.19 24.87 16.44
CA GLY A 359 -17.54 23.66 15.94
C GLY A 359 -16.60 22.96 16.92
N SER A 360 -16.40 23.50 18.12
CA SER A 360 -15.61 22.84 19.17
C SER A 360 -16.43 21.79 19.92
N PHE A 361 -15.78 20.77 20.48
CA PHE A 361 -16.47 19.80 21.34
C PHE A 361 -16.81 20.40 22.71
N ARG A 362 -17.91 19.91 23.30
CA ARG A 362 -18.10 19.88 24.75
C ARG A 362 -17.01 18.98 25.35
N ASP A 363 -16.49 19.29 26.54
CA ASP A 363 -15.32 18.58 27.08
C ASP A 363 -15.66 17.87 28.40
N SER A 364 -16.60 16.92 28.33
CA SER A 364 -17.13 16.24 29.54
C SER A 364 -17.40 14.75 29.38
N GLU A 365 -17.23 14.22 28.16
CA GLU A 365 -17.60 12.87 27.74
C GLU A 365 -16.41 12.11 27.12
N GLY A 366 -16.64 10.88 26.68
CA GLY A 366 -15.59 9.98 26.20
C GLY A 366 -15.19 10.18 24.75
N VAL A 367 -14.00 9.68 24.43
CA VAL A 367 -13.52 9.52 23.07
C VAL A 367 -12.97 8.11 22.95
N LEU A 368 -13.46 7.39 21.95
CA LEU A 368 -12.95 6.12 21.49
C LEU A 368 -12.06 6.34 20.26
N GLN A 369 -11.05 5.49 20.06
CA GLN A 369 -10.17 5.53 18.89
C GLN A 369 -10.04 4.15 18.23
N PHE A 370 -9.89 4.20 16.92
CA PHE A 370 -9.51 3.08 16.07
C PHE A 370 -8.40 3.56 15.13
N THR A 371 -7.28 2.85 15.10
CA THR A 371 -6.22 3.08 14.12
C THR A 371 -6.19 1.90 13.17
N ALA A 372 -6.33 2.15 11.88
CA ALA A 372 -6.31 1.10 10.87
C ALA A 372 -4.91 0.44 10.81
N SER A 373 -4.83 -0.85 11.09
CA SER A 373 -3.56 -1.62 11.01
C SER A 373 -3.09 -1.81 9.57
N GLY A 374 -4.04 -1.85 8.63
CA GLY A 374 -3.85 -1.91 7.18
C GLY A 374 -4.95 -1.13 6.46
N PRO A 375 -4.96 -1.07 5.11
CA PRO A 375 -5.99 -0.37 4.37
C PRO A 375 -7.37 -1.04 4.53
N LEU A 376 -8.40 -0.27 4.86
CA LEU A 376 -9.78 -0.72 4.88
C LEU A 376 -10.52 -0.28 3.61
N PRO A 377 -11.25 -1.19 2.93
CA PRO A 377 -11.97 -0.86 1.71
C PRO A 377 -13.23 -0.02 1.99
N VAL A 378 -13.69 0.70 0.96
CA VAL A 378 -15.04 1.28 0.92
C VAL A 378 -16.06 0.17 1.15
N GLY A 379 -17.06 0.42 1.99
CA GLY A 379 -18.05 -0.58 2.40
C GLY A 379 -17.67 -1.36 3.65
N GLY A 380 -16.45 -1.17 4.18
CA GLY A 380 -16.04 -1.71 5.47
C GLY A 380 -16.96 -1.24 6.60
N LEU A 381 -17.19 -2.10 7.59
CA LEU A 381 -18.08 -1.82 8.71
C LEU A 381 -17.28 -1.86 10.02
N LEU A 382 -17.23 -0.74 10.73
CA LEU A 382 -16.61 -0.64 12.05
C LEU A 382 -17.69 -0.68 13.13
N ARG A 383 -17.41 -1.42 14.20
CA ARG A 383 -18.27 -1.61 15.37
C ARG A 383 -17.59 -1.14 16.64
N ARG A 384 -18.35 -0.96 17.73
CA ARG A 384 -17.80 -0.56 19.04
C ARG A 384 -16.60 -1.40 19.46
N GLU A 385 -16.62 -2.69 19.19
CA GLU A 385 -15.54 -3.65 19.51
C GLU A 385 -14.21 -3.37 18.81
N ASN A 386 -14.22 -2.65 17.68
CA ASN A 386 -13.00 -2.25 16.99
C ASN A 386 -12.29 -1.08 17.70
N PHE A 387 -12.97 -0.36 18.59
CA PHE A 387 -12.43 0.84 19.20
C PHE A 387 -11.95 0.63 20.64
N THR A 388 -10.86 1.32 20.98
CA THR A 388 -10.30 1.42 22.33
C THR A 388 -10.57 2.79 22.94
N THR A 389 -10.57 2.90 24.27
CA THR A 389 -10.75 4.20 24.94
C THR A 389 -9.53 5.09 24.74
N ALA A 390 -9.73 6.26 24.13
CA ALA A 390 -8.68 7.29 23.99
C ALA A 390 -8.68 8.26 25.17
N SER A 391 -9.86 8.70 25.62
CA SER A 391 -10.01 9.58 26.79
C SER A 391 -11.43 9.55 27.34
N GLY A 392 -11.62 10.02 28.57
CA GLY A 392 -12.94 10.12 29.20
C GLY A 392 -13.67 8.78 29.35
N SER A 393 -15.00 8.84 29.47
CA SER A 393 -15.88 7.68 29.52
C SER A 393 -16.96 7.87 28.48
N PHE A 394 -16.96 7.03 27.45
CA PHE A 394 -17.97 7.04 26.40
C PHE A 394 -19.20 6.29 26.90
N ALA A 395 -20.37 6.93 26.90
CA ALA A 395 -21.63 6.32 27.29
C ALA A 395 -22.79 7.01 26.57
N LEU A 396 -23.53 6.28 25.75
CA LEU A 396 -24.72 6.78 25.07
C LEU A 396 -25.90 6.84 26.04
N SER A 397 -26.61 7.96 26.04
CA SER A 397 -27.77 8.19 26.91
C SER A 397 -29.09 7.66 26.30
N SER A 398 -29.83 6.84 27.06
CA SER A 398 -31.22 6.42 26.76
C SER A 398 -32.28 7.49 27.06
N SER A 399 -31.86 8.75 27.14
CA SER A 399 -32.77 9.89 27.15
C SER A 399 -32.41 10.89 26.07
N GLY A 400 -31.62 10.43 25.09
CA GLY A 400 -31.11 11.20 23.97
C GLY A 400 -29.63 11.57 24.09
N ASP A 401 -28.96 11.59 22.93
CA ASP A 401 -27.52 11.84 22.78
C ASP A 401 -27.13 12.07 21.30
N GLN A 402 -25.82 12.16 21.06
CA GLN A 402 -25.18 12.20 19.76
C GLN A 402 -24.06 11.15 19.64
N LEU A 403 -23.84 10.69 18.42
CA LEU A 403 -22.62 9.96 18.05
C LEU A 403 -21.90 10.73 16.96
N VAL A 404 -20.67 11.18 17.25
CA VAL A 404 -19.85 11.97 16.32
C VAL A 404 -18.59 11.20 15.96
N VAL A 405 -18.35 11.04 14.66
CA VAL A 405 -17.17 10.35 14.09
C VAL A 405 -16.26 11.39 13.44
N TYR A 406 -14.99 11.40 13.79
CA TYR A 406 -14.03 12.39 13.29
C TYR A 406 -12.61 11.82 13.14
N THR A 407 -11.75 12.52 12.41
CA THR A 407 -10.29 12.30 12.39
C THR A 407 -9.57 13.61 12.76
N GLY A 408 -8.25 13.56 12.91
CA GLY A 408 -7.44 14.68 13.40
C GLY A 408 -7.43 14.74 14.93
N THR A 409 -7.42 15.94 15.51
CA THR A 409 -7.37 16.13 16.96
C THR A 409 -8.67 16.73 17.49
N LYS A 410 -8.93 16.60 18.80
CA LYS A 410 -10.11 17.20 19.44
C LYS A 410 -10.19 18.73 19.24
N ASP A 411 -9.04 19.41 19.17
CA ASP A 411 -8.97 20.86 18.97
C ASP A 411 -9.13 21.28 17.49
N ARG A 412 -8.87 20.35 16.56
CA ARG A 412 -8.95 20.57 15.12
C ARG A 412 -9.54 19.33 14.42
N PRO A 413 -10.81 19.00 14.69
CA PRO A 413 -11.42 17.81 14.15
C PRO A 413 -11.78 17.99 12.68
N THR A 414 -11.61 16.93 11.90
CA THR A 414 -12.31 16.77 10.62
C THR A 414 -13.47 15.82 10.87
N PHE A 415 -14.69 16.36 10.89
CA PHE A 415 -15.90 15.57 11.07
C PHE A 415 -16.17 14.70 9.85
N LEU A 416 -16.37 13.40 10.07
CA LEU A 416 -16.56 12.41 9.01
C LEU A 416 -18.04 12.04 8.87
N CYS A 417 -18.70 11.72 9.98
CA CYS A 417 -20.15 11.49 10.00
C CYS A 417 -20.67 11.64 11.42
N ALA A 418 -21.99 11.77 11.57
CA ALA A 418 -22.62 11.85 12.87
C ALA A 418 -24.08 11.39 12.80
N ILE A 419 -24.67 11.11 13.95
CA ILE A 419 -26.11 10.98 14.15
C ILE A 419 -26.49 11.63 15.48
N ASN A 420 -27.67 12.25 15.52
CA ASN A 420 -28.27 12.79 16.74
C ASN A 420 -29.59 12.07 17.00
N PHE A 421 -29.87 11.75 18.25
CA PHE A 421 -31.10 11.09 18.71
C PHE A 421 -31.62 11.70 20.02
N GLU A 422 -31.32 12.98 20.27
CA GLU A 422 -31.85 13.75 21.41
C GLU A 422 -33.25 14.32 21.19
N GLY A 423 -33.70 14.48 19.95
CA GLY A 423 -34.96 15.13 19.66
C GLY A 423 -35.20 15.34 18.17
N THR A 424 -36.21 16.14 17.80
CA THR A 424 -36.71 16.26 16.41
C THR A 424 -35.75 16.93 15.41
N GLY A 425 -34.46 17.06 15.72
CA GLY A 425 -33.46 17.77 14.93
C GLY A 425 -32.20 18.09 15.73
N TRP A 426 -31.15 18.52 15.02
CA TRP A 426 -29.93 19.06 15.65
C TRP A 426 -30.22 20.35 16.42
N GLN A 427 -29.62 20.47 17.61
CA GLN A 427 -29.76 21.68 18.43
C GLN A 427 -28.89 22.82 17.85
N SER A 428 -29.08 24.05 18.35
CA SER A 428 -28.26 25.18 17.91
C SER A 428 -26.87 25.21 18.57
N ASP A 429 -26.70 24.53 19.70
CA ASP A 429 -25.47 24.50 20.50
C ASP A 429 -25.47 23.27 21.44
N ALA A 430 -24.29 22.82 21.87
CA ALA A 430 -24.13 21.76 22.86
C ALA A 430 -24.11 22.33 24.29
N THR A 431 -25.27 22.30 24.95
CA THR A 431 -25.48 22.89 26.29
C THR A 431 -25.57 21.88 27.43
N SER A 432 -25.81 20.61 27.11
CA SER A 432 -25.83 19.47 28.03
C SER A 432 -25.12 18.26 27.39
N ALA A 433 -25.05 17.15 28.13
CA ALA A 433 -24.60 15.85 27.63
C ALA A 433 -25.39 15.36 26.42
N ALA A 434 -26.70 15.65 26.41
CA ALA A 434 -27.59 15.12 25.42
C ALA A 434 -27.69 15.97 24.14
N THR A 435 -27.25 17.24 24.19
CA THR A 435 -27.44 18.18 23.06
C THR A 435 -26.19 18.37 22.22
N SER A 436 -26.37 18.48 20.91
CA SER A 436 -25.30 18.78 19.96
C SER A 436 -25.78 19.68 18.82
N ALA A 437 -24.94 20.64 18.42
CA ALA A 437 -25.07 21.30 17.13
C ALA A 437 -24.64 20.37 16.00
N LEU A 438 -25.21 20.55 14.82
CA LEU A 438 -24.78 19.82 13.61
C LEU A 438 -23.27 20.07 13.39
N PRO A 439 -22.42 19.02 13.38
CA PRO A 439 -21.00 19.22 13.20
C PRO A 439 -20.70 19.93 11.88
N PRO A 440 -19.86 20.99 11.87
CA PRO A 440 -19.59 21.77 10.68
C PRO A 440 -19.17 20.94 9.48
N GLY A 441 -19.78 21.22 8.32
CA GLY A 441 -19.47 20.55 7.06
C GLY A 441 -20.21 19.22 6.84
N LEU A 442 -20.95 18.72 7.83
CA LEU A 442 -21.80 17.55 7.67
C LEU A 442 -23.22 17.91 7.25
N ASP A 443 -23.83 16.97 6.53
CA ASP A 443 -25.27 16.85 6.33
C ASP A 443 -25.65 15.50 6.92
N ALA A 444 -26.03 15.49 8.21
CA ALA A 444 -26.14 14.31 9.06
C ALA A 444 -27.56 14.14 9.62
N LEU A 445 -27.98 12.89 9.80
CA LEU A 445 -29.32 12.55 10.27
C LEU A 445 -29.51 12.93 11.74
N ALA A 446 -30.68 13.48 12.05
CA ALA A 446 -31.22 13.55 13.40
C ALA A 446 -32.52 12.75 13.42
N LEU A 447 -32.60 11.79 14.34
CA LEU A 447 -33.81 11.02 14.63
C LEU A 447 -34.54 11.65 15.82
N ASP A 448 -35.86 11.45 15.87
CA ASP A 448 -36.60 11.67 17.11
C ASP A 448 -35.99 10.83 18.24
N GLU A 449 -36.16 11.29 19.47
CA GLU A 449 -35.58 10.66 20.66
C GLU A 449 -35.92 9.17 20.73
N THR A 450 -34.88 8.35 20.86
CA THR A 450 -34.98 6.89 20.90
C THR A 450 -33.72 6.26 21.51
N ASP A 451 -33.91 5.16 22.24
CA ASP A 451 -32.83 4.42 22.89
C ASP A 451 -31.94 3.67 21.87
N ASN A 452 -32.58 3.04 20.89
CA ASN A 452 -31.87 2.21 19.92
C ASN A 452 -32.45 2.46 18.53
N ALA A 453 -31.59 2.51 17.51
CA ALA A 453 -32.04 2.63 16.13
C ALA A 453 -31.12 1.92 15.14
N VAL A 454 -31.69 1.45 14.03
CA VAL A 454 -30.96 0.78 12.96
C VAL A 454 -31.48 1.16 11.59
N TYR A 455 -30.56 1.29 10.63
CA TYR A 455 -30.86 1.40 9.22
C TYR A 455 -31.34 0.05 8.64
N LEU A 456 -32.52 0.04 8.03
CA LEU A 456 -33.16 -1.13 7.40
C LEU A 456 -33.38 -0.95 5.89
N GLY A 457 -32.88 0.14 5.30
CA GLY A 457 -32.96 0.36 3.86
C GLY A 457 -32.04 -0.56 3.05
N ASN A 458 -31.90 -0.26 1.76
CA ASN A 458 -31.00 -1.02 0.88
C ASN A 458 -29.56 -0.99 1.37
N THR A 459 -28.93 -2.15 1.49
CA THR A 459 -27.52 -2.31 1.88
C THR A 459 -26.58 -2.52 0.69
N SER A 460 -27.11 -2.42 -0.54
CA SER A 460 -26.34 -2.53 -1.78
C SER A 460 -26.65 -1.35 -2.71
N GLY A 461 -25.62 -0.59 -3.07
CA GLY A 461 -25.71 0.62 -3.90
C GLY A 461 -24.36 1.31 -4.07
N SER A 462 -24.33 2.41 -4.82
CA SER A 462 -23.15 3.28 -4.89
C SER A 462 -22.89 4.00 -3.57
N VAL A 463 -21.70 4.59 -3.41
CA VAL A 463 -21.36 5.41 -2.23
C VAL A 463 -22.36 6.56 -2.05
N GLU A 464 -22.72 7.25 -3.13
CA GLU A 464 -23.68 8.36 -3.11
C GLU A 464 -25.08 7.89 -2.73
N GLU A 465 -25.52 6.74 -3.26
CA GLU A 465 -26.81 6.16 -2.93
C GLU A 465 -26.90 5.76 -1.46
N LEU A 466 -25.90 5.03 -0.96
CA LEU A 466 -25.83 4.62 0.44
C LEU A 466 -25.80 5.85 1.37
N ARG A 467 -24.99 6.87 1.02
CA ARG A 467 -24.95 8.13 1.76
C ARG A 467 -26.31 8.81 1.83
N LEU A 468 -27.09 8.81 0.76
CA LEU A 468 -28.43 9.39 0.74
C LEU A 468 -29.43 8.54 1.54
N TRP A 469 -29.45 7.23 1.35
CA TRP A 469 -30.42 6.36 2.00
C TRP A 469 -30.23 6.29 3.51
N THR A 470 -28.99 6.25 4.01
CA THR A 470 -28.71 6.22 5.46
C THR A 470 -29.11 7.53 6.15
N ARG A 471 -29.30 8.62 5.41
CA ARG A 471 -29.75 9.92 5.93
C ARG A 471 -31.25 10.16 5.81
N ASP A 472 -31.97 9.25 5.18
CA ASP A 472 -33.42 9.31 5.13
C ASP A 472 -34.00 8.59 6.34
N ALA A 473 -34.58 9.35 7.27
CA ALA A 473 -35.19 8.83 8.49
C ALA A 473 -36.26 7.75 8.23
N THR A 474 -36.87 7.71 7.04
CA THR A 474 -37.87 6.69 6.68
C THR A 474 -37.28 5.30 6.49
N ASN A 475 -35.97 5.19 6.32
CA ASN A 475 -35.24 3.92 6.22
C ASN A 475 -34.78 3.38 7.58
N TRP A 476 -35.14 4.04 8.69
CA TRP A 476 -34.71 3.65 10.03
C TRP A 476 -35.86 3.07 10.85
N ALA A 477 -35.52 2.14 11.73
CA ALA A 477 -36.41 1.63 12.76
C ALA A 477 -35.83 1.93 14.15
N SER A 478 -36.69 2.32 15.07
CA SER A 478 -36.38 2.55 16.48
C SER A 478 -36.92 1.44 17.38
N ALA A 479 -36.25 1.25 18.51
CA ALA A 479 -36.71 0.37 19.58
C ALA A 479 -36.29 0.90 20.95
N GLY A 480 -37.18 0.71 21.95
CA GLY A 480 -36.90 1.02 23.35
C GLY A 480 -36.31 -0.14 24.14
N LEU A 481 -35.91 -1.22 23.47
CA LEU A 481 -35.14 -2.31 24.07
C LEU A 481 -34.09 -2.80 23.07
N ARG A 482 -32.84 -2.90 23.52
CA ARG A 482 -31.69 -3.41 22.77
C ARG A 482 -31.99 -4.64 21.89
N ASP A 483 -32.58 -5.69 22.47
CA ASP A 483 -32.78 -6.99 21.82
C ASP A 483 -33.86 -6.99 20.72
N GLN A 484 -34.56 -5.87 20.51
CA GLN A 484 -35.56 -5.73 19.44
C GLN A 484 -34.96 -5.31 18.10
N ILE A 485 -33.71 -4.85 18.09
CA ILE A 485 -33.00 -4.47 16.87
C ILE A 485 -31.67 -5.21 16.76
N THR A 486 -31.20 -5.37 15.52
CA THR A 486 -29.90 -5.99 15.25
C THR A 486 -29.14 -5.09 14.30
N LEU A 487 -27.93 -4.68 14.69
CA LEU A 487 -27.09 -3.81 13.86
C LEU A 487 -26.72 -4.52 12.54
N PRO A 488 -26.58 -3.79 11.42
CA PRO A 488 -26.24 -4.37 10.13
C PRO A 488 -24.89 -5.10 10.20
N SER A 489 -24.71 -6.15 9.40
CA SER A 489 -23.47 -6.95 9.39
C SER A 489 -22.60 -6.72 8.15
N ALA A 490 -23.18 -6.22 7.05
CA ALA A 490 -22.45 -5.98 5.81
C ALA A 490 -23.19 -4.98 4.90
N PHE A 491 -22.42 -4.31 4.06
CA PHE A 491 -22.90 -3.51 2.93
C PHE A 491 -22.15 -3.95 1.67
N THR A 492 -22.74 -3.72 0.49
CA THR A 492 -22.14 -4.04 -0.80
C THR A 492 -22.04 -2.77 -1.64
N ILE A 493 -20.82 -2.32 -1.89
CA ILE A 493 -20.56 -1.19 -2.78
C ILE A 493 -20.70 -1.66 -4.22
N VAL A 494 -21.62 -1.04 -4.95
CA VAL A 494 -21.80 -1.26 -6.38
C VAL A 494 -21.09 -0.14 -7.12
N THR A 495 -19.99 -0.46 -7.78
CA THR A 495 -19.36 0.47 -8.72
C THR A 495 -20.09 0.39 -10.06
N PRO A 496 -20.44 1.53 -10.68
CA PRO A 496 -20.90 1.49 -12.05
C PRO A 496 -19.76 0.94 -12.91
N SER A 497 -19.92 -0.29 -13.41
CA SER A 497 -19.02 -0.84 -14.43
C SER A 497 -18.88 0.20 -15.55
N THR A 498 -17.65 0.59 -15.86
CA THR A 498 -17.33 1.38 -17.03
C THR A 498 -17.80 0.62 -18.26
N MET A 499 -19.01 0.95 -18.73
CA MET A 499 -19.47 0.48 -20.03
C MET A 499 -18.43 0.88 -21.08
N GLY A 500 -17.87 -0.12 -21.76
CA GLY A 500 -17.16 0.10 -23.02
C GLY A 500 -18.02 0.90 -24.00
N PRO A 501 -17.42 1.48 -25.06
CA PRO A 501 -18.13 2.40 -25.94
C PRO A 501 -19.29 1.66 -26.62
N THR A 502 -20.50 1.89 -26.13
CA THR A 502 -21.72 1.44 -26.80
C THR A 502 -21.90 2.37 -27.98
N SER A 503 -21.73 1.80 -29.18
CA SER A 503 -21.95 2.49 -30.44
C SER A 503 -23.36 3.10 -30.45
N ALA A 504 -23.40 4.44 -30.49
CA ALA A 504 -24.64 5.19 -30.65
C ALA A 504 -25.26 4.86 -32.01
N THR A 505 -26.25 3.96 -32.03
CA THR A 505 -27.14 3.80 -33.16
C THR A 505 -28.21 4.88 -33.06
N THR A 506 -28.05 5.93 -33.86
CA THR A 506 -29.04 6.98 -34.04
C THR A 506 -30.30 6.37 -34.62
N THR A 507 -31.35 6.28 -33.80
CA THR A 507 -32.70 5.97 -34.29
C THR A 507 -33.56 7.21 -34.06
N SER A 508 -33.76 7.95 -35.14
CA SER A 508 -34.64 9.12 -35.21
C SER A 508 -36.08 8.70 -34.89
N THR A 509 -36.65 9.25 -33.81
CA THR A 509 -38.10 9.24 -33.59
C THR A 509 -38.63 10.65 -33.84
N SER A 510 -39.46 10.72 -34.88
CA SER A 510 -40.21 11.90 -35.33
C SER A 510 -41.28 12.27 -34.31
N SER A 511 -41.23 13.50 -33.78
CA SER A 511 -42.38 14.11 -33.09
C SER A 511 -43.35 14.67 -34.14
N MET A 512 -44.55 14.08 -34.21
CA MET A 512 -45.68 14.69 -34.90
C MET A 512 -46.20 15.86 -34.08
N SER A 513 -46.15 17.03 -34.70
CA SER A 513 -46.82 18.26 -34.25
C SER A 513 -48.33 18.13 -34.48
N THR A 514 -49.12 18.57 -33.52
CA THR A 514 -50.51 19.00 -33.74
C THR A 514 -50.60 20.48 -33.41
N ASP A 515 -50.77 21.28 -34.47
CA ASP A 515 -51.11 22.69 -34.43
C ASP A 515 -52.45 22.93 -33.71
N ILE A 516 -52.56 24.05 -33.00
CA ILE A 516 -53.63 25.02 -33.27
C ILE A 516 -53.20 26.44 -32.90
N SER A 517 -53.32 27.27 -33.93
CA SER A 517 -53.06 28.70 -34.11
C SER A 517 -53.60 29.64 -33.02
N THR A 518 -52.95 30.79 -32.84
CA THR A 518 -53.56 32.09 -33.18
C THR A 518 -52.56 33.26 -33.18
N SER A 519 -52.48 33.89 -34.37
CA SER A 519 -52.30 35.31 -34.68
C SER A 519 -51.15 36.13 -34.08
N ALA A 520 -50.26 36.52 -34.98
CA ALA A 520 -49.33 37.65 -34.86
C ALA A 520 -50.02 39.02 -34.95
N SER A 521 -49.40 40.02 -34.31
CA SER A 521 -49.41 41.41 -34.78
C SER A 521 -48.18 42.16 -34.25
N THR A 522 -47.29 42.56 -35.18
CA THR A 522 -46.66 43.91 -35.37
C THR A 522 -46.58 44.86 -34.16
N SER A 523 -45.51 45.62 -33.87
CA SER A 523 -44.48 46.26 -34.70
C SER A 523 -43.53 47.14 -33.85
N THR A 524 -42.25 47.33 -34.29
CA THR A 524 -41.35 48.53 -34.15
C THR A 524 -40.94 49.02 -32.74
N SER A 525 -39.72 49.51 -32.42
CA SER A 525 -38.60 50.13 -33.18
C SER A 525 -37.36 50.40 -32.27
N THR A 526 -36.14 50.45 -32.87
CA THR A 526 -34.99 51.40 -32.65
C THR A 526 -34.34 51.56 -31.24
N SER A 527 -33.03 51.79 -31.01
CA SER A 527 -31.78 51.98 -31.78
C SER A 527 -30.55 51.98 -30.84
N ALA A 528 -29.38 51.71 -31.44
CA ALA A 528 -27.97 51.87 -31.03
C ALA A 528 -27.54 52.96 -30.00
N SER A 529 -26.39 52.73 -29.33
CA SER A 529 -25.19 53.58 -29.49
C SER A 529 -23.91 52.96 -28.91
N GLU A 530 -22.81 53.19 -29.63
CA GLU A 530 -21.41 52.78 -29.45
C GLU A 530 -20.65 53.55 -28.33
N ALA A 531 -19.49 53.06 -27.90
CA ALA A 531 -18.19 53.70 -28.22
C ALA A 531 -16.97 53.03 -27.54
N VAL A 532 -15.97 52.74 -28.38
CA VAL A 532 -14.59 52.39 -28.08
C VAL A 532 -13.76 53.68 -27.97
N THR A 533 -12.76 53.76 -27.08
CA THR A 533 -11.54 54.55 -27.34
C THR A 533 -10.34 54.07 -26.52
N THR A 534 -9.19 54.07 -27.21
CA THR A 534 -7.84 53.62 -26.88
C THR A 534 -6.95 54.75 -26.35
N VAL A 535 -5.68 54.39 -26.02
CA VAL A 535 -4.40 55.17 -25.94
C VAL A 535 -3.74 54.96 -24.55
N SER A 536 -2.60 54.28 -24.33
CA SER A 536 -1.23 54.21 -24.88
C SER A 536 -0.24 55.31 -24.41
N GLY A 537 0.98 54.88 -24.01
CA GLY A 537 2.21 55.70 -23.80
C GLY A 537 2.80 55.64 -22.37
N THR A 538 3.82 54.83 -22.01
CA THR A 538 5.29 54.84 -22.27
C THR A 538 6.18 55.54 -21.23
N SER A 539 7.12 54.74 -20.68
CA SER A 539 8.55 54.97 -20.35
C SER A 539 9.04 56.06 -19.37
N GLY A 540 9.97 55.66 -18.50
CA GLY A 540 10.98 56.55 -17.90
C GLY A 540 11.75 55.93 -16.74
N ALA A 541 13.02 55.57 -16.96
CA ALA A 541 13.99 55.11 -15.96
C ALA A 541 14.75 56.28 -15.31
N ASN A 542 15.22 56.14 -14.05
CA ASN A 542 16.61 56.47 -13.66
C ASN A 542 17.00 55.98 -12.23
N SER A 543 18.30 55.70 -12.08
CA SER A 543 19.10 55.34 -10.88
C SER A 543 19.31 56.52 -9.90
N THR A 544 19.94 56.48 -8.70
CA THR A 544 21.20 55.83 -8.22
C THR A 544 21.47 56.12 -6.70
N THR A 545 22.12 55.15 -6.00
CA THR A 545 23.23 55.20 -4.96
C THR A 545 23.17 55.84 -3.54
N SER A 546 23.61 55.07 -2.51
CA SER A 546 24.84 55.23 -1.65
C SER A 546 24.88 54.17 -0.48
N THR A 547 25.79 53.19 -0.38
CA THR A 547 27.11 53.06 0.37
C THR A 547 27.07 53.24 1.90
N ALA A 548 27.83 52.58 2.81
CA ALA A 548 28.80 51.45 2.87
C ALA A 548 29.23 51.20 4.36
N ASP A 549 29.92 50.07 4.66
CA ASP A 549 30.92 49.76 5.74
C ASP A 549 30.71 48.33 6.34
N GLY A 550 31.65 47.38 6.55
CA GLY A 550 33.08 47.21 6.26
C GLY A 550 33.77 46.15 7.20
N TRP A 551 34.20 44.98 6.65
CA TRP A 551 35.39 44.10 6.91
C TRP A 551 35.78 43.56 8.35
N PRO A 552 36.65 42.51 8.52
CA PRO A 552 37.55 41.84 7.56
C PRO A 552 37.64 40.28 7.54
N VAL A 553 38.53 39.82 6.66
CA VAL A 553 38.90 38.47 6.16
C VAL A 553 39.91 37.71 7.03
N LEU A 554 39.89 36.36 6.96
CA LEU A 554 41.02 35.48 7.25
C LEU A 554 41.23 34.46 6.09
N VAL A 555 42.50 34.32 5.70
CA VAL A 555 43.05 33.50 4.61
C VAL A 555 43.57 32.17 5.15
N ALA A 556 43.36 31.05 4.44
CA ALA A 556 44.21 29.87 4.57
C ALA A 556 44.27 29.07 3.25
N ALA A 557 45.45 28.51 2.98
CA ALA A 557 45.99 28.14 1.68
C ALA A 557 45.50 26.80 1.10
N ALA A 558 45.33 26.78 -0.22
CA ALA A 558 45.26 25.56 -1.02
C ALA A 558 46.68 25.01 -1.28
N ARG A 559 46.88 23.70 -1.09
CA ARG A 559 48.07 22.97 -1.57
C ARG A 559 47.65 21.93 -2.60
N THR A 560 48.07 22.17 -3.84
CA THR A 560 48.12 21.22 -4.95
C THR A 560 49.08 20.08 -4.66
N ARG A 561 48.65 18.82 -4.87
CA ARG A 561 49.52 17.64 -4.97
C ARG A 561 49.47 17.06 -6.39
N TRP A 562 50.65 16.65 -6.83
CA TRP A 562 51.00 16.16 -8.16
C TRP A 562 50.65 14.68 -8.32
N LEU A 563 50.13 14.32 -9.50
CA LEU A 563 50.02 12.96 -10.04
C LEU A 563 51.37 12.52 -10.64
N PRO A 564 51.80 11.26 -10.51
CA PRO A 564 52.78 10.67 -11.41
C PRO A 564 52.11 9.81 -12.49
N VAL A 565 52.50 10.12 -13.73
CA VAL A 565 52.27 9.34 -14.95
C VAL A 565 53.11 8.07 -14.90
N TRP A 566 52.51 6.90 -15.15
CA TRP A 566 53.24 5.67 -15.53
C TRP A 566 53.01 5.36 -17.01
N LEU A 567 54.14 5.16 -17.68
CA LEU A 567 54.31 5.04 -19.12
C LEU A 567 54.13 3.58 -19.54
N ILE A 568 53.38 3.38 -20.63
CA ILE A 568 53.21 2.13 -21.37
C ILE A 568 54.54 1.72 -22.04
N ALA A 569 54.94 0.46 -21.89
CA ALA A 569 55.93 -0.17 -22.75
C ALA A 569 55.38 -1.52 -23.26
N LEU A 570 55.05 -1.55 -24.55
CA LEU A 570 54.83 -2.78 -25.33
C LEU A 570 56.16 -3.54 -25.46
N VAL A 571 56.13 -4.86 -25.23
CA VAL A 571 57.06 -5.80 -25.85
C VAL A 571 56.26 -6.94 -26.47
N SER A 572 56.27 -7.00 -27.79
CA SER A 572 55.91 -8.18 -28.58
C SER A 572 57.07 -9.16 -28.60
N ALA A 573 56.80 -10.44 -28.35
CA ALA A 573 57.56 -11.54 -28.95
C ALA A 573 56.68 -12.81 -29.04
N ARG A 574 56.46 -13.24 -30.28
CA ARG A 574 55.83 -14.51 -30.67
C ARG A 574 56.88 -15.64 -30.72
N ILE A 575 56.46 -16.84 -30.31
CA ILE A 575 56.71 -18.17 -30.92
C ILE A 575 58.18 -18.63 -31.02
N THR A 576 58.55 -19.78 -30.44
CA THR A 576 58.60 -21.12 -31.09
C THR A 576 59.24 -22.18 -30.13
N LEU A 577 58.69 -23.40 -30.20
CA LEU A 577 59.15 -24.71 -29.69
C LEU A 577 58.97 -25.02 -28.20
#